data_AF-A0A2H9P2C0-F1
#
_entry.id   AF-A0A2H9P2C0-F1
#
_cell.length_a   1.000
_cell.length_b   1.000
_cell.length_c   1.000
_cell.angle_alpha   90.00
_cell.angle_beta   90.00
_cell.angle_gamma   90.00
#
_symmetry.space_group_name_H-M   'P 1'
#
loop_
_entity.id
_entity.type
_entity.pdbx_description
1 polymer ?
#
loop_
_entity_poly.entity_id
_entity_poly.type
_entity_poly.pdbx_seq_one_letter_code
_entity_poly.pdbx_strand_id
1 'polypeptide(L)'
;MGFSNGIDANTGMQIRPIAPYIEPVRHAVFENCIDYNSGKKICGKQYWKTLTDEILEYMRNPESKLDGNEGILYRKNITVSQVTHIGKESNNLDKVQTFGTDLNSYVTYEDIDNLDRKFRELIPLILKLEPKNVKKFGISRQTLWNIKNKIETGKLYGISNKFKIQLISLVIN
;
A
#
# COMPACT_ATOMS: atom_id res chain seq x y z
N MET A 1 -8.82 8.50 -14.35
CA MET A 1 -10.23 8.50 -13.89
C MET A 1 -10.34 9.55 -12.79
N GLY A 2 -11.33 10.44 -12.86
CA GLY A 2 -11.54 11.48 -11.84
C GLY A 2 -12.79 11.25 -11.00
N PHE A 3 -12.86 11.91 -9.85
CA PHE A 3 -14.07 11.98 -9.02
C PHE A 3 -15.12 12.86 -9.71
N SER A 4 -16.39 12.56 -9.49
CA SER A 4 -17.48 13.18 -10.25
C SER A 4 -18.56 13.83 -9.39
N ASN A 5 -19.11 14.89 -9.96
CA ASN A 5 -20.20 15.68 -9.38
C ASN A 5 -21.53 15.55 -10.14
N GLY A 6 -21.55 14.80 -11.25
CA GLY A 6 -22.72 14.69 -12.13
C GLY A 6 -23.44 13.34 -12.03
N ILE A 7 -24.74 13.36 -12.30
CA ILE A 7 -25.58 12.17 -12.45
C ILE A 7 -26.06 12.12 -13.90
N ASP A 8 -25.98 10.96 -14.56
CA ASP A 8 -26.58 10.80 -15.90
C ASP A 8 -28.09 10.77 -15.75
N ALA A 9 -28.78 11.74 -16.36
CA ALA A 9 -30.22 11.89 -16.28
C ALA A 9 -31.00 10.67 -16.80
N ASN A 10 -30.39 9.85 -17.67
CA ASN A 10 -31.05 8.68 -18.26
C ASN A 10 -30.93 7.43 -17.37
N THR A 11 -29.81 7.26 -16.68
CA THR A 11 -29.53 6.05 -15.89
C THR A 11 -29.67 6.27 -14.39
N GLY A 12 -29.66 7.53 -13.94
CA GLY A 12 -29.60 7.89 -12.52
C GLY A 12 -28.26 7.54 -11.86
N MET A 13 -27.28 7.04 -12.61
CA MET A 13 -25.98 6.64 -12.07
C MET A 13 -25.03 7.83 -12.01
N GLN A 14 -24.14 7.80 -11.03
CA GLN A 14 -23.06 8.77 -10.93
C GLN A 14 -22.16 8.66 -12.16
N ILE A 15 -21.94 9.78 -12.84
CA ILE A 15 -21.07 9.88 -14.02
C ILE A 15 -19.63 9.55 -13.59
N ARG A 16 -18.84 8.89 -14.43
CA ARG A 16 -17.44 8.58 -14.15
C ARG A 16 -16.56 9.10 -15.28
N PRO A 17 -16.11 10.36 -15.21
CA PRO A 17 -15.41 10.99 -16.32
C PRO A 17 -14.01 10.40 -16.49
N ILE A 18 -13.71 10.01 -17.73
CA ILE A 18 -12.40 9.59 -18.20
C ILE A 18 -11.98 10.54 -19.32
N ALA A 19 -10.96 11.35 -19.05
CA ALA A 19 -10.31 12.19 -20.04
C ALA A 19 -9.07 11.49 -20.62
N PRO A 20 -8.72 11.76 -21.90
CA PRO A 20 -7.42 11.40 -22.44
C PRO A 20 -6.30 12.11 -21.68
N TYR A 21 -5.09 11.53 -21.73
CA TYR A 21 -3.92 12.16 -21.15
C TYR A 21 -3.51 13.40 -21.95
N ILE A 22 -3.33 14.52 -21.26
CA ILE A 22 -3.02 15.83 -21.84
C ILE A 22 -2.01 16.55 -20.92
N GLU A 23 -1.05 17.25 -21.52
CA GLU A 23 -0.06 18.06 -20.84
C GLU A 23 -0.29 19.55 -21.14
N PRO A 24 -0.43 20.43 -20.13
CA PRO A 24 -0.49 20.12 -18.70
C PRO A 24 -1.85 19.57 -18.25
N VAL A 25 -1.83 18.64 -17.29
CA VAL A 25 -2.98 17.84 -16.80
C VAL A 25 -4.20 18.67 -16.40
N ARG A 26 -3.99 19.90 -15.94
CA ARG A 26 -5.06 20.84 -15.56
C ARG A 26 -6.05 21.15 -16.70
N HIS A 27 -5.66 20.95 -17.96
CA HIS A 27 -6.56 21.18 -19.10
C HIS A 27 -7.54 20.04 -19.34
N ALA A 28 -7.27 18.83 -18.82
CA ALA A 28 -8.10 17.66 -19.04
C ALA A 28 -9.57 17.84 -18.59
N VAL A 29 -9.84 18.73 -17.63
CA VAL A 29 -11.20 19.03 -17.14
C VAL A 29 -12.06 19.84 -18.12
N PHE A 30 -11.44 20.50 -19.10
CA PHE A 30 -12.12 21.30 -20.13
C PHE A 30 -12.30 20.56 -21.44
N GLU A 31 -11.74 19.36 -21.53
CA GLU A 31 -11.67 18.58 -22.77
C GLU A 31 -12.82 17.58 -22.85
N ASN A 32 -13.02 17.05 -24.06
CA ASN A 32 -13.96 15.97 -24.27
C ASN A 32 -13.51 14.73 -23.49
N CYS A 33 -14.39 14.24 -22.63
CA CYS A 33 -14.22 13.04 -21.85
C CYS A 33 -15.34 12.05 -22.13
N ILE A 34 -15.20 10.85 -21.59
CA ILE A 34 -16.17 9.77 -21.74
C ILE A 34 -16.69 9.43 -20.36
N ASP A 35 -17.99 9.25 -20.21
CA ASP A 35 -18.54 8.59 -19.03
C ASP A 35 -18.24 7.09 -19.12
N TYR A 36 -17.48 6.55 -18.16
CA TYR A 36 -17.11 5.13 -18.12
C TYR A 36 -18.32 4.19 -18.12
N ASN A 37 -19.41 4.59 -17.45
CA ASN A 37 -20.57 3.71 -17.30
C ASN A 37 -21.37 3.60 -18.60
N SER A 38 -21.64 4.72 -19.25
CA SER A 38 -22.50 4.77 -20.45
C SER A 38 -21.74 4.81 -21.78
N GLY A 39 -20.44 5.11 -21.77
CA GLY A 39 -19.65 5.36 -22.97
C GLY A 39 -19.99 6.68 -23.69
N LYS A 40 -20.88 7.51 -23.12
CA LYS A 40 -21.27 8.79 -23.72
C LYS A 40 -20.15 9.81 -23.64
N LYS A 41 -19.99 10.59 -24.70
CA LYS A 41 -19.12 11.76 -24.70
C LYS A 41 -19.75 12.86 -23.81
N ILE A 42 -18.95 13.35 -22.88
CA ILE A 42 -19.29 14.42 -21.96
C ILE A 42 -18.17 15.47 -22.00
N CYS A 43 -18.48 16.71 -21.65
CA CYS A 43 -17.49 17.78 -21.67
C CYS A 43 -17.82 18.84 -20.63
N GLY A 44 -16.78 19.40 -20.02
CA GLY A 44 -16.87 20.51 -19.09
C GLY A 44 -16.64 20.14 -17.63
N LYS A 45 -16.21 21.16 -16.87
CA LYS A 45 -15.78 21.08 -15.48
C LYS A 45 -16.89 20.59 -14.53
N GLN A 46 -18.17 20.80 -14.87
CA GLN A 46 -19.31 20.43 -14.03
C GLN A 46 -19.40 18.94 -13.71
N TYR A 47 -18.81 18.08 -14.53
CA TYR A 47 -18.79 16.63 -14.30
C TYR A 47 -17.64 16.18 -13.39
N TRP A 48 -16.70 17.08 -13.09
CA TRP A 48 -15.52 16.81 -12.29
C TRP A 48 -15.69 17.36 -10.87
N LYS A 49 -15.25 16.56 -9.90
CA LYS A 49 -15.19 16.97 -8.50
C LYS A 49 -13.79 17.45 -8.16
N THR A 50 -13.70 18.51 -7.35
CA THR A 50 -12.39 18.97 -6.89
C THR A 50 -11.86 18.06 -5.79
N LEU A 51 -10.54 18.00 -5.63
CA LEU A 51 -9.94 17.24 -4.53
C LEU A 51 -10.43 17.75 -3.16
N THR A 52 -10.62 19.06 -3.02
CA THR A 52 -11.15 19.67 -1.80
C THR A 52 -12.56 19.19 -1.49
N ASP A 53 -13.44 19.14 -2.49
CA ASP A 53 -14.81 18.63 -2.29
C ASP A 53 -14.80 17.15 -1.89
N GLU A 54 -13.88 16.36 -2.45
CA GLU A 54 -13.72 14.94 -2.11
C GLU A 54 -13.27 14.76 -0.66
N ILE A 55 -12.26 15.53 -0.22
CA ILE A 55 -11.79 15.52 1.16
C ILE A 55 -12.89 15.93 2.12
N LEU A 56 -13.64 16.99 1.80
CA LEU A 56 -14.75 17.46 2.64
C LEU A 56 -15.90 16.46 2.71
N GLU A 57 -16.19 15.73 1.63
CA GLU A 57 -17.17 14.64 1.67
C GLU A 57 -16.67 13.46 2.51
N TYR A 58 -15.40 13.09 2.35
CA TYR A 58 -14.77 12.05 3.16
C TYR A 58 -14.84 12.39 4.67
N MET A 59 -14.50 13.63 5.05
CA MET A 59 -14.58 14.08 6.44
C MET A 59 -16.00 14.10 7.00
N ARG A 60 -17.01 14.28 6.15
CA ARG A 60 -18.43 14.27 6.53
C ARG A 60 -19.00 12.85 6.64
N ASN A 61 -18.35 11.87 6.04
CA ASN A 61 -18.74 10.48 6.16
C ASN A 61 -18.13 9.89 7.45
N PRO A 62 -18.95 9.43 8.40
CA PRO A 62 -18.43 8.77 9.60
C PRO A 62 -17.62 7.53 9.20
N GLU A 63 -16.53 7.26 9.94
CA GLU A 63 -15.68 6.11 9.69
C GLU A 63 -16.49 4.81 9.87
N SER A 64 -16.93 4.26 8.74
CA SER A 64 -17.85 3.11 8.67
C SER A 64 -17.28 1.82 9.27
N LYS A 65 -15.96 1.77 9.51
CA LYS A 65 -15.28 0.63 10.14
C LYS A 65 -15.50 0.57 11.65
N LEU A 66 -16.04 1.62 12.25
CA LEU A 66 -16.27 1.72 13.68
C LEU A 66 -17.78 1.67 13.99
N ASP A 67 -18.10 1.20 15.19
CA ASP A 67 -19.47 1.10 15.70
C ASP A 67 -19.72 2.18 16.75
N GLY A 68 -20.76 2.98 16.54
CA GLY A 68 -21.11 4.16 17.34
C GLY A 68 -20.71 5.50 16.71
N ASN A 69 -21.17 6.60 17.32
CA ASN A 69 -20.97 7.98 16.81
C ASN A 69 -20.18 8.89 17.76
N GLU A 70 -19.99 8.50 19.03
CA GLU A 70 -19.32 9.30 20.05
C GLU A 70 -18.47 8.42 21.00
N GLY A 71 -17.38 8.98 21.55
CA GLY A 71 -16.53 8.29 22.53
C GLY A 71 -15.51 7.32 21.95
N ILE A 72 -15.10 6.33 22.74
CA ILE A 72 -14.20 5.25 22.28
C ILE A 72 -15.03 4.27 21.45
N LEU A 73 -14.87 4.33 20.13
CA LEU A 73 -15.63 3.49 19.20
C LEU A 73 -14.97 2.13 19.02
N TYR A 74 -15.77 1.07 18.99
CA TYR A 74 -15.30 -0.29 18.75
C TYR A 74 -15.25 -0.59 17.26
N ARG A 75 -14.39 -1.53 16.86
CA ARG A 75 -14.33 -1.97 15.46
C ARG A 75 -15.60 -2.76 15.12
N LYS A 76 -16.22 -2.44 13.98
CA LYS A 76 -17.44 -3.09 13.52
C LYS A 76 -17.14 -4.53 13.09
N ASN A 77 -17.86 -5.48 13.67
CA ASN A 77 -17.82 -6.87 13.23
C ASN A 77 -18.73 -7.00 12.00
N ILE A 78 -18.16 -7.43 10.88
CA ILE A 78 -18.92 -7.66 9.65
C ILE A 78 -19.02 -9.15 9.36
N THR A 79 -20.24 -9.62 9.08
CA THR A 79 -20.48 -10.95 8.53
C THR A 79 -20.55 -10.82 7.02
N VAL A 80 -19.56 -11.35 6.32
CA VAL A 80 -19.49 -11.24 4.86
C VAL A 80 -20.33 -12.35 4.24
N SER A 81 -21.39 -11.97 3.53
CA SER A 81 -22.25 -12.92 2.78
C SER A 81 -21.69 -13.25 1.39
N GLN A 82 -21.06 -12.27 0.74
CA GLN A 82 -20.49 -12.42 -0.60
C GLN A 82 -19.32 -11.45 -0.79
N VAL A 83 -18.27 -11.89 -1.49
CA VAL A 83 -17.14 -11.05 -1.90
C VAL A 83 -17.19 -10.86 -3.41
N THR A 84 -17.48 -9.63 -3.86
CA THR A 84 -17.58 -9.32 -5.31
C THR A 84 -16.25 -8.83 -5.88
N HIS A 85 -15.47 -8.10 -5.09
CA HIS A 85 -14.18 -7.55 -5.51
C HIS A 85 -13.20 -7.64 -4.34
N ILE A 86 -11.97 -8.08 -4.62
CA ILE A 86 -10.85 -8.03 -3.67
C ILE A 86 -9.84 -7.04 -4.24
N GLY A 87 -9.72 -5.86 -3.62
CA GLY A 87 -8.67 -4.92 -3.97
C GLY A 87 -7.31 -5.44 -3.51
N LYS A 88 -6.37 -5.66 -4.43
CA LYS A 88 -4.96 -5.89 -4.08
C LYS A 88 -4.25 -4.54 -3.94
N GLU A 89 -3.94 -4.16 -2.72
CA GLU A 89 -3.04 -3.05 -2.43
C GLU A 89 -1.59 -3.58 -2.48
N SER A 90 -1.09 -3.88 -3.68
CA SER A 90 0.31 -4.29 -3.84
C SER A 90 1.21 -3.06 -3.79
N ASN A 91 2.15 -3.01 -2.84
CA ASN A 91 3.12 -1.91 -2.70
C ASN A 91 4.06 -1.71 -3.92
N ASN A 92 4.06 -2.63 -4.89
CA ASN A 92 4.92 -2.59 -6.08
C ASN A 92 4.12 -2.87 -7.36
N LEU A 93 3.06 -2.10 -7.63
CA LEU A 93 2.21 -2.25 -8.81
C LEU A 93 3.03 -2.35 -10.12
N ASP A 94 4.05 -1.51 -10.29
CA ASP A 94 4.89 -1.46 -11.50
C ASP A 94 5.63 -2.79 -11.78
N LYS A 95 6.13 -3.46 -10.72
CA LYS A 95 6.83 -4.74 -10.86
C LYS A 95 5.88 -5.91 -11.07
N VAL A 96 4.76 -5.92 -10.35
CA VAL A 96 3.74 -6.97 -10.44
C VAL A 96 3.11 -6.99 -11.83
N GLN A 97 2.93 -5.82 -12.45
CA GLN A 97 2.34 -5.70 -13.78
C GLN A 97 3.25 -6.25 -14.90
N THR A 98 4.58 -6.17 -14.71
CA THR A 98 5.56 -6.59 -15.75
C THR A 98 6.01 -8.05 -15.59
N PHE A 99 6.19 -8.53 -14.36
CA PHE A 99 6.83 -9.85 -14.10
C PHE A 99 5.89 -10.87 -13.44
N GLY A 100 4.64 -10.50 -13.14
CA GLY A 100 3.73 -11.33 -12.34
C GLY A 100 4.02 -11.22 -10.84
N THR A 101 3.22 -11.91 -10.02
CA THR A 101 3.36 -11.90 -8.56
C THR A 101 4.43 -12.89 -8.10
N ASP A 102 5.54 -12.39 -7.55
CA ASP A 102 6.47 -13.19 -6.73
C ASP A 102 5.96 -13.29 -5.28
N LEU A 103 6.35 -14.33 -4.52
CA LEU A 103 6.02 -14.48 -3.10
C LEU A 103 6.45 -13.24 -2.27
N ASN A 104 7.53 -12.56 -2.70
CA ASN A 104 8.03 -11.33 -2.08
C ASN A 104 7.23 -10.05 -2.45
N SER A 105 6.23 -10.15 -3.34
CA SER A 105 5.39 -9.01 -3.75
C SER A 105 4.20 -8.73 -2.81
N TYR A 106 3.97 -9.63 -1.86
CA TYR A 106 2.96 -9.47 -0.82
C TYR A 106 3.49 -8.66 0.36
N VAL A 107 2.63 -7.82 0.94
CA VAL A 107 2.93 -7.12 2.19
C VAL A 107 2.82 -8.13 3.33
N THR A 108 3.96 -8.59 3.84
CA THR A 108 4.02 -9.32 5.10
C THR A 108 3.92 -8.33 6.25
N TYR A 109 2.75 -8.30 6.89
CA TYR A 109 2.59 -7.64 8.18
C TYR A 109 3.22 -8.54 9.26
N GLU A 110 4.54 -8.52 9.39
CA GLU A 110 5.17 -9.10 10.56
C GLU A 110 4.94 -8.17 11.76
N ASP A 111 4.34 -8.71 12.80
CA ASP A 111 4.29 -8.10 14.13
C ASP A 111 5.72 -7.76 14.57
N ILE A 112 5.97 -6.48 14.88
CA ILE A 112 7.30 -5.95 15.21
C ILE A 112 7.87 -6.69 16.42
N ASP A 113 7.03 -7.02 17.41
CA ASP A 113 7.45 -7.73 18.62
C ASP A 113 7.86 -9.18 18.29
N ASN A 114 7.17 -9.81 17.33
CA ASN A 114 7.50 -11.14 16.84
C ASN A 114 8.81 -11.13 16.03
N LEU A 115 9.03 -10.11 15.20
CA LEU A 115 10.26 -9.93 14.43
C LEU A 115 11.47 -9.80 15.35
N ASP A 116 11.40 -8.95 16.38
CA ASP A 116 12.50 -8.74 17.31
C ASP A 116 12.81 -9.97 18.14
N ARG A 117 11.77 -10.73 18.55
CA ARG A 117 11.95 -12.01 19.23
C ARG A 117 12.66 -13.03 18.35
N LYS A 118 12.17 -13.26 17.12
CA LYS A 118 12.81 -14.17 16.15
C LYS A 118 14.25 -13.76 15.84
N PHE A 119 14.50 -12.46 15.67
CA PHE A 119 15.83 -11.95 15.40
C PHE A 119 16.79 -12.28 16.55
N ARG A 120 16.35 -12.08 17.81
CA ARG A 120 17.14 -12.39 19.01
C ARG A 120 17.45 -13.88 19.13
N GLU A 121 16.48 -14.74 18.87
CA GLU A 121 16.65 -16.20 18.89
C GLU A 121 17.74 -16.65 17.87
N LEU A 122 17.86 -15.97 16.74
CA LEU A 122 18.79 -16.33 15.66
C LEU A 122 20.14 -15.60 15.71
N ILE A 123 20.37 -14.70 16.69
CA ILE A 123 21.65 -13.99 16.87
C ILE A 123 22.88 -14.93 16.79
N PRO A 124 22.90 -16.10 17.46
CA PRO A 124 24.07 -16.98 17.44
C PRO A 124 24.44 -17.47 16.04
N LEU A 125 23.45 -17.65 15.17
CA LEU A 125 23.64 -18.07 13.79
C LEU A 125 24.04 -16.88 12.90
N ILE A 126 23.44 -15.71 13.12
CA ILE A 126 23.76 -14.47 12.41
C ILE A 126 25.22 -14.05 12.65
N LEU A 127 25.72 -14.21 13.88
CA LEU A 127 27.12 -13.91 14.23
C LEU A 127 28.11 -14.84 13.50
N LYS A 128 27.70 -16.06 13.13
CA LYS A 128 28.54 -17.01 12.37
C LYS A 128 28.52 -16.77 10.85
N LEU A 129 27.67 -15.90 10.34
CA LEU A 129 27.56 -15.66 8.89
C LEU A 129 28.84 -15.07 8.31
N GLU A 130 29.29 -15.63 7.19
CA GLU A 130 30.40 -15.08 6.42
C GLU A 130 29.92 -14.06 5.37
N PRO A 131 30.72 -13.02 5.04
CA PRO A 131 30.36 -12.04 4.03
C PRO A 131 29.98 -12.63 2.67
N LYS A 132 30.57 -13.78 2.30
CA LYS A 132 30.29 -14.48 1.04
C LYS A 132 28.84 -14.99 0.95
N ASN A 133 28.25 -15.38 2.07
CA ASN A 133 26.90 -15.94 2.13
C ASN A 133 25.84 -14.84 2.01
N VAL A 134 26.09 -13.67 2.60
CA VAL A 134 25.14 -12.56 2.62
C VAL A 134 25.20 -11.68 1.36
N LYS A 135 26.31 -11.71 0.61
CA LYS A 135 26.49 -10.94 -0.62
C LYS A 135 25.44 -11.29 -1.68
N LYS A 136 25.02 -12.57 -1.74
CA LYS A 136 23.95 -13.05 -2.64
C LYS A 136 22.59 -12.39 -2.38
N PHE A 137 22.40 -11.84 -1.18
CA PHE A 137 21.16 -11.18 -0.74
C PHE A 137 21.30 -9.65 -0.67
N GLY A 138 22.35 -9.08 -1.28
CA GLY A 138 22.55 -7.64 -1.38
C GLY A 138 23.08 -6.96 -0.11
N ILE A 139 23.55 -7.73 0.88
CA ILE A 139 24.18 -7.18 2.09
C ILE A 139 25.69 -7.04 1.85
N SER A 140 26.22 -5.83 2.00
CA SER A 140 27.66 -5.58 1.87
C SER A 140 28.43 -6.13 3.09
N ARG A 141 29.73 -6.41 2.91
CA ARG A 141 30.62 -6.82 4.00
C ARG A 141 30.62 -5.81 5.16
N GLN A 142 30.66 -4.52 4.84
CA GLN A 142 30.69 -3.45 5.84
C GLN A 142 29.36 -3.34 6.59
N THR A 143 28.25 -3.54 5.88
CA THR A 143 26.90 -3.59 6.49
C THR A 143 26.78 -4.77 7.46
N LEU A 144 27.22 -5.96 7.06
CA LEU A 144 27.23 -7.13 7.94
C LEU A 144 28.09 -6.87 9.19
N TRP A 145 29.29 -6.30 9.02
CA TRP A 145 30.17 -5.97 10.14
C TRP A 145 29.53 -4.96 11.11
N ASN A 146 28.92 -3.89 10.59
CA ASN A 146 28.21 -2.91 11.40
C ASN A 146 27.04 -3.53 12.19
N ILE A 147 26.30 -4.47 11.58
CA ILE A 147 25.21 -5.19 12.24
C ILE A 147 25.74 -6.09 13.36
N LYS A 148 26.80 -6.86 13.10
CA LYS A 148 27.43 -7.72 14.14
C LYS A 148 27.94 -6.90 15.32
N ASN A 149 28.61 -5.78 15.08
CA ASN A 149 29.05 -4.90 16.15
C ASN A 149 27.87 -4.34 16.96
N LYS A 150 26.74 -4.01 16.32
CA LYS A 150 25.53 -3.56 17.02
C LYS A 150 24.92 -4.67 17.88
N ILE A 151 24.97 -5.91 17.42
CA ILE A 151 24.55 -7.08 18.21
C ILE A 151 25.45 -7.25 19.44
N GLU A 152 26.77 -7.22 19.24
CA GLU A 152 27.76 -7.37 20.31
C GLU A 152 27.68 -6.23 21.34
N THR A 153 27.39 -5.00 20.90
CA THR A 153 27.22 -3.83 21.78
C THR A 153 25.82 -3.69 22.37
N GLY A 154 24.90 -4.63 22.10
CA GLY A 154 23.53 -4.63 22.61
C GLY A 154 22.59 -3.59 21.99
N LYS A 155 23.01 -2.87 20.94
CA LYS A 155 22.25 -1.78 20.28
C LYS A 155 21.33 -2.31 19.17
N LEU A 156 20.48 -3.27 19.50
CA LEU A 156 19.58 -3.94 18.55
C LEU A 156 18.53 -3.01 17.94
N TYR A 157 18.07 -1.99 18.68
CA TYR A 157 17.16 -0.96 18.18
C TYR A 157 17.76 -0.15 17.01
N GLY A 158 19.09 -0.10 16.91
CA GLY A 158 19.79 0.59 15.83
C GLY A 158 19.89 -0.22 14.53
N ILE A 159 19.30 -1.42 14.46
CA ILE A 159 19.28 -2.27 13.27
C ILE A 159 17.91 -2.12 12.59
N SER A 160 17.91 -1.71 11.32
CA SER A 160 16.67 -1.56 10.54
C SER A 160 15.97 -2.92 10.37
N ASN A 161 14.63 -2.92 10.45
CA ASN A 161 13.79 -4.10 10.26
C ASN A 161 14.04 -4.78 8.92
N LYS A 162 14.37 -4.02 7.87
CA LYS A 162 14.77 -4.57 6.57
C LYS A 162 15.93 -5.56 6.69
N PHE A 163 16.98 -5.20 7.44
CA PHE A 163 18.13 -6.08 7.63
C PHE A 163 17.84 -7.25 8.56
N LYS A 164 16.97 -7.06 9.57
CA LYS A 164 16.51 -8.16 10.43
C LYS A 164 15.82 -9.24 9.61
N ILE A 165 14.86 -8.86 8.77
CA ILE A 165 14.11 -9.77 7.89
C ILE A 165 15.07 -10.50 6.92
N GLN A 166 15.97 -9.76 6.26
CA GLN A 166 16.93 -10.36 5.33
C GLN A 166 17.88 -11.38 5.99
N LEU A 167 18.30 -11.13 7.23
CA LEU A 167 19.19 -12.04 7.95
C LEU A 167 18.44 -13.26 8.50
N ILE A 168 17.20 -13.08 8.96
CA ILE A 168 16.33 -14.17 9.40
C ILE A 168 16.06 -15.12 8.23
N SER A 169 15.67 -14.60 7.07
CA SER A 169 15.39 -15.43 5.88
C SER A 169 16.62 -16.19 5.37
N LEU A 170 17.81 -15.66 5.62
CA LEU A 170 19.10 -16.28 5.28
C LEU A 170 19.48 -17.45 6.19
N VAL A 171 18.97 -17.47 7.41
CA VAL A 171 19.33 -18.46 8.45
C VAL A 171 18.29 -19.56 8.56
N ILE A 172 17.03 -19.27 8.22
CA ILE A 172 15.93 -20.24 8.22
C ILE A 172 15.89 -21.09 6.94
N ASN A 173 16.44 -20.61 5.83
CA ASN A 173 16.67 -21.40 4.61
C ASN A 173 17.99 -22.17 4.67
#